data_AF-A0A023AX82-F1
#
_entry.id   AF-A0A023AX82-F1
#
_cell.length_a   1.000
_cell.length_b   1.000
_cell.length_c   1.000
_cell.angle_alpha   90.00
_cell.angle_beta   90.00
_cell.angle_gamma   90.00
#
_symmetry.space_group_name_H-M   'P 1'
#
loop_
_entity.id
_entity.type
_entity.pdbx_description
1 polymer ?
#
loop_
_entity_poly.entity_id
_entity_poly.type
_entity_poly.pdbx_seq_one_letter_code
_entity_poly.pdbx_strand_id
1 'polypeptide(L)'
;MKGLRASALVETRALLASAVLTFEVDGKPVDMVKALGSLNKWDDLSAAIQSGCKLLSHVPDVVIGLPGVEHVDLSTEKLDALHKELQTNKQLFTRTIVAVSHCLFAIAKVIRVHPKTCGVPKGLQDAILAWVARFQQRAQDVEPSGSGSRYCPYAPTSATRIQDLKFFLISVYRFFGTDAARLNHVTVPTLQPCNPEAVMPGTWEETKTCLDLQTLCPGQEGWVRAEAVSWDVYKEKMGNLALDPPS
;
A
#
# COMPACT_ATOMS: atom_id res chain seq x y z
N MET A 1 1.69 50.41 10.69
CA MET A 1 1.02 49.24 11.29
C MET A 1 1.07 48.10 10.30
N LYS A 2 1.77 47.00 10.64
CA LYS A 2 1.88 45.79 9.82
C LYS A 2 0.62 44.95 10.01
N GLY A 3 -0.22 44.87 8.99
CA GLY A 3 -1.40 44.01 8.98
C GLY A 3 -0.99 42.56 8.66
N LEU A 4 -1.20 41.68 9.63
CA LEU A 4 -1.04 40.23 9.51
C LEU A 4 -1.90 39.70 8.35
N ARG A 5 -1.25 39.15 7.31
CA ARG A 5 -1.92 38.25 6.36
C ARG A 5 -2.00 36.88 7.02
N ALA A 6 -3.19 36.55 7.54
CA ALA A 6 -3.53 35.18 7.85
C ALA A 6 -3.64 34.43 6.51
N SER A 7 -2.56 33.76 6.10
CA SER A 7 -2.69 32.65 5.16
C SER A 7 -3.37 31.53 5.94
N ALA A 8 -4.70 31.45 5.84
CA ALA A 8 -5.42 30.28 6.26
C ALA A 8 -4.85 29.11 5.44
N LEU A 9 -4.04 28.26 6.08
CA LEU A 9 -3.84 26.91 5.60
C LEU A 9 -5.24 26.33 5.45
N VAL A 10 -5.64 26.11 4.20
CA VAL A 10 -6.76 25.24 3.86
C VAL A 10 -6.27 23.84 4.22
N GLU A 11 -6.28 23.53 5.52
CA GLU A 11 -6.09 22.19 6.05
C GLU A 11 -7.18 21.32 5.43
N THR A 12 -6.84 20.60 4.36
CA THR A 12 -6.89 19.12 4.22
C THR A 12 -7.90 18.34 5.07
N ARG A 13 -9.07 18.92 5.38
CA ARG A 13 -10.22 18.29 6.03
C ARG A 13 -11.38 18.09 5.05
N ALA A 14 -11.07 17.92 3.76
CA ALA A 14 -11.97 17.18 2.89
C ALA A 14 -11.95 15.74 3.40
N LEU A 15 -12.96 15.43 4.23
CA LEU A 15 -13.24 14.20 4.93
C LEU A 15 -12.91 12.97 4.06
N LEU A 16 -11.70 12.42 4.22
CA LEU A 16 -11.49 11.02 3.95
C LEU A 16 -12.48 10.29 4.86
N ALA A 17 -13.30 9.41 4.31
CA ALA A 17 -14.20 8.54 5.09
C ALA A 17 -13.76 7.07 5.02
N SER A 18 -12.63 6.83 4.35
CA SER A 18 -12.11 5.52 3.97
C SER A 18 -10.59 5.55 3.98
N ALA A 19 -9.96 4.37 4.07
CA ALA A 19 -8.53 4.26 3.83
C ALA A 19 -8.25 4.54 2.34
N VAL A 20 -7.13 5.21 2.08
CA VAL A 20 -6.60 5.47 0.74
C VAL A 20 -5.23 4.83 0.65
N LEU A 21 -5.01 3.99 -0.36
CA LEU A 21 -3.72 3.36 -0.63
C LEU A 21 -3.19 3.84 -1.97
N THR A 22 -2.16 4.68 -1.93
CA THR A 22 -1.60 5.28 -3.15
C THR A 22 -0.84 4.25 -3.96
N PHE A 23 -1.12 4.21 -5.26
CA PHE A 23 -0.26 3.63 -6.30
C PHE A 23 -0.33 4.53 -7.53
N GLU A 24 0.48 4.29 -8.56
CA GLU A 24 0.41 5.08 -9.79
C GLU A 24 0.00 4.22 -10.98
N VAL A 25 -0.81 4.79 -11.86
CA VAL A 25 -1.12 4.23 -13.19
C VAL A 25 -0.77 5.29 -14.22
N ASP A 26 0.17 4.97 -15.11
CA ASP A 26 0.74 5.90 -16.09
C ASP A 26 1.24 7.21 -15.46
N GLY A 27 1.92 7.09 -14.32
CA GLY A 27 2.49 8.21 -13.56
C GLY A 27 1.49 9.06 -12.78
N LYS A 28 0.19 8.75 -12.84
CA LYS A 28 -0.86 9.45 -12.10
C LYS A 28 -1.15 8.75 -10.77
N PRO A 29 -1.23 9.48 -9.64
CA PRO A 29 -1.65 8.92 -8.35
C PRO A 29 -3.10 8.43 -8.41
N VAL A 30 -3.34 7.18 -8.02
CA VAL A 30 -4.66 6.55 -7.98
C VAL A 30 -4.85 5.91 -6.60
N ASP A 31 -6.09 5.86 -6.12
CA ASP A 31 -6.44 5.09 -4.93
C ASP A 31 -6.62 3.61 -5.30
N MET A 32 -5.69 2.77 -4.86
CA MET A 32 -5.73 1.32 -5.05
C MET A 32 -6.97 0.70 -4.41
N VAL A 33 -7.44 1.24 -3.28
CA VAL A 33 -8.62 0.72 -2.58
C VAL A 33 -9.85 0.84 -3.48
N LYS A 34 -10.09 2.03 -4.05
CA LYS A 34 -11.17 2.26 -5.00
C LYS A 34 -10.98 1.48 -6.31
N ALA A 35 -9.81 1.53 -6.92
CA ALA A 35 -9.55 0.90 -8.22
C ALA A 35 -9.67 -0.64 -8.18
N LEU A 36 -9.27 -1.28 -7.07
CA LEU A 36 -9.30 -2.74 -6.95
C LEU A 36 -10.50 -3.27 -6.18
N GLY A 37 -11.30 -2.40 -5.56
CA GLY A 37 -12.58 -2.78 -4.96
C GLY A 37 -13.57 -3.39 -5.97
N SER A 38 -13.43 -3.06 -7.26
CA SER A 38 -14.21 -3.59 -8.38
C SER A 38 -13.50 -4.71 -9.17
N LEU A 39 -12.32 -5.16 -8.74
CA LEU A 39 -11.53 -6.19 -9.44
C LEU A 39 -12.37 -7.44 -9.74
N ASN A 40 -12.43 -7.86 -11.01
CA ASN A 40 -13.05 -9.13 -11.38
C ASN A 40 -12.28 -10.29 -10.75
N LYS A 41 -12.99 -11.27 -10.19
CA LYS A 41 -12.37 -12.43 -9.54
C LYS A 41 -12.12 -13.51 -10.58
N TRP A 42 -10.90 -14.02 -10.65
CA TRP A 42 -10.55 -15.19 -11.49
C TRP A 42 -9.97 -16.34 -10.67
N ASP A 43 -9.54 -16.07 -9.43
CA ASP A 43 -9.05 -17.05 -8.48
C ASP A 43 -9.30 -16.55 -7.04
N ASP A 44 -8.93 -17.35 -6.06
CA ASP A 44 -9.12 -16.97 -4.67
C ASP A 44 -8.19 -15.81 -4.22
N LEU A 45 -7.04 -15.58 -4.88
CA LEU A 45 -6.11 -14.50 -4.49
C LEU A 45 -6.64 -13.15 -4.96
N SER A 46 -7.18 -13.07 -6.17
CA SER A 46 -7.89 -11.90 -6.70
C SER A 46 -9.15 -11.63 -5.88
N ALA A 47 -9.85 -12.67 -5.42
CA ALA A 47 -10.92 -12.51 -4.44
C ALA A 47 -10.43 -11.96 -3.09
N ALA A 48 -9.24 -12.35 -2.63
CA ALA A 48 -8.62 -11.81 -1.42
C ALA A 48 -8.24 -10.33 -1.58
N ILE A 49 -7.66 -9.91 -2.71
CA ILE A 49 -7.38 -8.50 -3.03
C ILE A 49 -8.68 -7.70 -3.01
N GLN A 50 -9.69 -8.12 -3.78
CA GLN A 50 -10.96 -7.39 -3.89
C GLN A 50 -11.63 -7.24 -2.52
N SER A 51 -11.71 -8.32 -1.75
CA SER A 51 -12.31 -8.28 -0.41
C SER A 51 -11.48 -7.45 0.58
N GLY A 52 -10.16 -7.49 0.48
CA GLY A 52 -9.26 -6.68 1.28
C GLY A 52 -9.45 -5.17 1.02
N CYS A 53 -9.51 -4.77 -0.25
CA CYS A 53 -9.82 -3.40 -0.63
C CYS A 53 -11.21 -2.97 -0.15
N LYS A 54 -12.23 -3.82 -0.25
CA LYS A 54 -13.56 -3.51 0.33
C LYS A 54 -13.50 -3.26 1.84
N LEU A 55 -12.74 -4.06 2.59
CA LEU A 55 -12.57 -3.81 4.02
C LEU A 55 -11.86 -2.48 4.28
N LEU A 56 -10.78 -2.19 3.55
CA LEU A 56 -10.06 -0.90 3.65
C LEU A 56 -10.96 0.30 3.33
N SER A 57 -11.90 0.16 2.39
CA SER A 57 -12.85 1.25 2.07
C SER A 57 -13.80 1.62 3.22
N HIS A 58 -13.92 0.76 4.23
CA HIS A 58 -14.72 1.03 5.43
C HIS A 58 -13.89 1.40 6.66
N VAL A 59 -12.56 1.39 6.54
CA VAL A 59 -11.65 1.78 7.62
C VAL A 59 -11.58 3.30 7.69
N PRO A 60 -11.68 3.91 8.88
CA PRO A 60 -11.71 5.35 9.00
C PRO A 60 -10.34 5.97 8.71
N ASP A 61 -10.33 6.90 7.76
CA ASP A 61 -9.42 8.04 7.60
C ASP A 61 -7.93 7.71 7.74
N VAL A 62 -7.45 6.71 6.99
CA VAL A 62 -6.03 6.38 6.90
C VAL A 62 -5.52 6.64 5.49
N VAL A 63 -4.53 7.52 5.36
CA VAL A 63 -3.78 7.63 4.10
C VAL A 63 -2.53 6.79 4.18
N ILE A 64 -2.35 5.93 3.18
CA ILE A 64 -1.24 5.00 3.06
C ILE A 64 -0.51 5.32 1.74
N GLY A 65 0.78 5.63 1.84
CA GLY A 65 1.56 6.11 0.70
C GLY A 65 1.70 7.62 0.72
N LEU A 66 1.09 8.32 -0.25
CA LEU A 66 1.33 9.73 -0.52
C LEU A 66 0.24 10.65 0.09
N PRO A 67 0.46 11.26 1.27
CA PRO A 67 -0.53 12.14 1.90
C PRO A 67 -0.67 13.47 1.17
N GLY A 68 -1.90 14.00 1.13
CA GLY A 68 -2.19 15.33 0.60
C GLY A 68 -2.21 15.44 -0.93
N VAL A 69 -2.19 14.32 -1.64
CA VAL A 69 -2.30 14.26 -3.09
C VAL A 69 -3.71 13.88 -3.51
N GLU A 70 -4.20 14.50 -4.58
CA GLU A 70 -5.45 14.13 -5.22
C GLU A 70 -5.25 12.85 -6.03
N HIS A 71 -6.02 11.82 -5.69
CA HIS A 71 -6.05 10.57 -6.45
C HIS A 71 -7.04 10.69 -7.60
N VAL A 72 -6.57 10.40 -8.81
CA VAL A 72 -7.41 10.46 -10.00
C VAL A 72 -8.31 9.24 -10.10
N ASP A 73 -9.53 9.44 -10.57
CA ASP A 73 -10.41 8.36 -10.97
C ASP A 73 -10.02 7.84 -12.35
N LEU A 74 -9.80 6.53 -12.46
CA LEU A 74 -9.52 5.87 -13.72
C LEU A 74 -10.80 5.80 -14.57
N SER A 75 -10.67 6.00 -15.88
CA SER A 75 -11.75 5.67 -16.82
C SER A 75 -12.02 4.16 -16.80
N THR A 76 -13.22 3.75 -17.19
CA THR A 76 -13.58 2.32 -17.31
C THR A 76 -12.58 1.54 -18.16
N GLU A 77 -12.20 2.09 -19.31
CA GLU A 77 -11.23 1.47 -20.22
C GLU A 77 -9.86 1.26 -19.56
N LYS A 78 -9.39 2.25 -18.80
CA LYS A 78 -8.10 2.17 -18.10
C LYS A 78 -8.16 1.20 -16.92
N LEU A 79 -9.30 1.16 -16.23
CA LEU A 79 -9.56 0.21 -15.15
C LEU A 79 -9.58 -1.23 -15.65
N ASP A 80 -10.26 -1.49 -16.77
CA ASP A 80 -10.29 -2.80 -17.42
C ASP A 80 -8.89 -3.23 -17.88
N ALA A 81 -8.10 -2.30 -18.42
CA ALA A 81 -6.72 -2.54 -18.78
C ALA A 81 -5.86 -2.90 -17.56
N LEU A 82 -6.02 -2.18 -16.43
CA LEU A 82 -5.34 -2.48 -15.17
C LEU A 82 -5.70 -3.87 -14.64
N HIS A 83 -7.00 -4.22 -14.64
CA HIS A 83 -7.46 -5.54 -14.17
C HIS A 83 -6.91 -6.67 -15.03
N LYS A 84 -6.90 -6.48 -16.36
CA LYS A 84 -6.29 -7.44 -17.28
C LYS A 84 -4.79 -7.58 -17.05
N GLU A 85 -4.08 -6.48 -16.86
CA GLU A 85 -2.64 -6.51 -16.57
C GLU A 85 -2.36 -7.24 -15.25
N LEU A 86 -3.15 -7.02 -14.19
CA LEU A 86 -3.06 -7.78 -12.94
C LEU A 86 -3.27 -9.29 -13.15
N GLN A 87 -4.15 -9.68 -14.07
CA GLN A 87 -4.41 -11.08 -14.38
C GLN A 87 -3.22 -11.74 -15.11
N THR A 88 -2.55 -11.02 -15.99
CA THR A 88 -1.45 -11.57 -16.82
C THR A 88 -0.07 -11.39 -16.20
N ASN A 89 0.14 -10.35 -15.39
CA ASN A 89 1.42 -9.99 -14.80
C ASN A 89 1.52 -10.46 -13.35
N LYS A 90 2.04 -11.67 -13.16
CA LYS A 90 2.18 -12.31 -11.83
C LYS A 90 2.97 -11.48 -10.83
N GLN A 91 3.98 -10.73 -11.28
CA GLN A 91 4.80 -9.89 -10.40
C GLN A 91 4.02 -8.66 -9.92
N LEU A 92 3.32 -7.97 -10.83
CA LEU A 92 2.42 -6.86 -10.46
C LEU A 92 1.34 -7.34 -9.49
N PHE A 93 0.72 -8.48 -9.79
CA PHE A 93 -0.29 -9.10 -8.94
C PHE A 93 0.26 -9.40 -7.53
N THR A 94 1.45 -10.00 -7.46
CA THR A 94 2.13 -10.32 -6.19
C THR A 94 2.44 -9.07 -5.38
N ARG A 95 2.95 -7.99 -6.00
CA ARG A 95 3.19 -6.74 -5.27
C ARG A 95 1.91 -6.05 -4.82
N THR A 96 0.85 -6.15 -5.62
CA THR A 96 -0.47 -5.59 -5.27
C THR A 96 -1.06 -6.29 -4.04
N ILE A 97 -1.02 -7.63 -4.00
CA ILE A 97 -1.54 -8.37 -2.84
C ILE A 97 -0.69 -8.16 -1.58
N VAL A 98 0.63 -7.98 -1.74
CA VAL A 98 1.53 -7.60 -0.65
C VAL A 98 1.17 -6.23 -0.09
N ALA A 99 0.96 -5.22 -0.94
CA ALA A 99 0.59 -3.87 -0.51
C ALA A 99 -0.74 -3.88 0.27
N VAL A 100 -1.77 -4.53 -0.26
CA VAL A 100 -3.09 -4.64 0.41
C VAL A 100 -2.99 -5.40 1.72
N SER A 101 -2.27 -6.53 1.74
CA SER A 101 -2.15 -7.35 2.95
C SER A 101 -1.41 -6.59 4.04
N HIS A 102 -0.27 -5.94 3.75
CA HIS A 102 0.47 -5.14 4.74
C HIS A 102 -0.40 -4.13 5.47
N CYS A 103 -1.29 -3.45 4.75
CA CYS A 103 -2.25 -2.50 5.33
C CYS A 103 -3.20 -3.20 6.30
N LEU A 104 -3.84 -4.29 5.88
CA LEU A 104 -4.81 -5.04 6.70
C LEU A 104 -4.17 -5.70 7.92
N PHE A 105 -2.93 -6.19 7.80
CA PHE A 105 -2.19 -6.73 8.93
C PHE A 105 -1.84 -5.67 9.97
N ALA A 106 -1.45 -4.47 9.53
CA ALA A 106 -1.21 -3.33 10.42
C ALA A 106 -2.48 -2.96 11.20
N ILE A 107 -3.61 -2.87 10.50
CA ILE A 107 -4.91 -2.57 11.08
C ILE A 107 -5.35 -3.67 12.05
N ALA A 108 -5.25 -4.93 11.65
CA ALA A 108 -5.57 -6.08 12.49
C ALA A 108 -4.74 -6.10 13.79
N LYS A 109 -3.48 -5.64 13.74
CA LYS A 109 -2.63 -5.53 14.91
C LYS A 109 -3.17 -4.50 15.90
N VAL A 110 -3.49 -3.30 15.45
CA VAL A 110 -4.10 -2.27 16.30
C VAL A 110 -5.45 -2.75 16.86
N ILE A 111 -6.27 -3.42 16.06
CA ILE A 111 -7.53 -4.03 16.53
C ILE A 111 -7.29 -5.04 17.65
N ARG A 112 -6.29 -5.92 17.52
CA ARG A 112 -5.98 -6.95 18.54
C ARG A 112 -5.51 -6.33 19.85
N VAL A 113 -4.64 -5.32 19.78
CA VAL A 113 -4.06 -4.69 20.98
C VAL A 113 -5.03 -3.69 21.62
N HIS A 114 -5.83 -2.99 20.81
CA HIS A 114 -6.67 -1.87 21.20
C HIS A 114 -8.14 -2.02 20.74
N PRO A 115 -8.82 -3.16 20.98
CA PRO A 115 -10.14 -3.44 20.39
C PRO A 115 -11.24 -2.45 20.78
N LYS A 116 -11.09 -1.78 21.93
CA LYS A 116 -12.05 -0.80 22.45
C LYS A 116 -11.79 0.63 21.97
N THR A 117 -10.55 0.94 21.59
CA THR A 117 -10.12 2.31 21.27
C THR A 117 -9.66 2.48 19.83
N CYS A 118 -9.58 1.40 19.04
CA CYS A 118 -9.06 1.45 17.66
C CYS A 118 -9.88 2.32 16.70
N GLY A 119 -11.11 2.72 17.06
CA GLY A 119 -11.97 3.57 16.25
C GLY A 119 -12.77 2.84 15.17
N VAL A 120 -12.74 1.50 15.15
CA VAL A 120 -13.41 0.67 14.15
C VAL A 120 -14.62 -0.04 14.77
N PRO A 121 -15.80 -0.07 14.12
CA PRO A 121 -16.96 -0.82 14.62
C PRO A 121 -16.70 -2.34 14.72
N LYS A 122 -17.29 -2.99 15.73
CA LYS A 122 -17.02 -4.42 16.04
C LYS A 122 -17.19 -5.37 14.84
N GLY A 123 -18.25 -5.20 14.05
CA GLY A 123 -18.47 -6.04 12.85
C GLY A 123 -17.35 -5.92 11.81
N LEU A 124 -16.80 -4.71 11.61
CA LEU A 124 -15.66 -4.51 10.72
C LEU A 124 -14.36 -5.04 11.32
N GLN A 125 -14.17 -4.92 12.64
CA GLN A 125 -13.04 -5.55 13.34
C GLN A 125 -13.00 -7.06 13.08
N ASP A 126 -14.13 -7.74 13.31
CA ASP A 126 -14.23 -9.19 13.16
C ASP A 126 -14.00 -9.61 11.70
N ALA A 127 -14.52 -8.85 10.74
CA ALA A 127 -14.30 -9.10 9.32
C ALA A 127 -12.83 -8.97 8.90
N ILE A 128 -12.12 -7.93 9.38
CA ILE A 128 -10.69 -7.73 9.12
C ILE A 128 -9.86 -8.85 9.75
N LEU A 129 -10.13 -9.21 11.00
CA LEU A 129 -9.42 -10.30 11.69
C LEU A 129 -9.62 -11.64 10.98
N ALA A 130 -10.85 -11.93 10.53
CA ALA A 130 -11.17 -13.14 9.79
C ALA A 130 -10.51 -13.17 8.39
N TRP A 131 -10.43 -12.02 7.71
CA TRP A 131 -9.71 -11.89 6.44
C TRP A 131 -8.21 -12.21 6.64
N VAL A 132 -7.58 -11.60 7.65
CA VAL A 132 -6.16 -11.80 7.97
C VAL A 132 -5.88 -13.27 8.30
N ALA A 133 -6.71 -13.89 9.15
CA ALA A 133 -6.54 -15.30 9.51
C ALA A 133 -6.59 -16.24 8.29
N ARG A 134 -7.57 -16.05 7.39
CA ARG A 134 -7.68 -16.84 6.15
C ARG A 134 -6.50 -16.61 5.21
N PHE A 135 -6.05 -15.37 5.08
CA PHE A 135 -4.91 -15.03 4.24
C PHE A 135 -3.62 -15.69 4.76
N GLN A 136 -3.39 -15.66 6.08
CA GLN A 136 -2.24 -16.31 6.72
C GLN A 136 -2.25 -17.83 6.52
N GLN A 137 -3.40 -18.47 6.77
CA GLN A 137 -3.55 -19.92 6.59
C GLN A 137 -3.18 -20.33 5.16
N ARG A 138 -3.69 -19.60 4.18
CA ARG A 138 -3.40 -19.88 2.78
C ARG A 138 -1.93 -19.67 2.41
N ALA A 139 -1.30 -18.62 2.93
CA ALA A 139 0.13 -18.38 2.69
C ALA A 139 0.98 -19.55 3.22
N GLN A 140 0.54 -20.22 4.29
CA GLN A 140 1.18 -21.43 4.82
C GLN A 140 0.94 -22.66 3.93
N ASP A 141 -0.25 -22.82 3.37
CA ASP A 141 -0.60 -23.95 2.51
C ASP A 141 0.21 -23.97 1.18
N VAL A 142 0.60 -22.80 0.68
CA VAL A 142 1.34 -22.67 -0.59
C VAL A 142 2.85 -22.91 -0.43
N GLU A 143 3.43 -22.67 0.75
CA GLU A 143 4.85 -22.92 1.04
C GLU A 143 5.05 -23.81 2.28
N PRO A 144 4.81 -25.13 2.18
CA PRO A 144 4.96 -26.08 3.30
C PRO A 144 6.42 -26.34 3.72
N SER A 145 7.42 -25.80 3.00
CA SER A 145 8.85 -26.14 3.15
C SER A 145 9.55 -25.52 4.37
N GLY A 146 8.82 -25.09 5.40
CA GLY A 146 9.42 -24.73 6.69
C GLY A 146 10.24 -23.44 6.71
N SER A 147 10.38 -22.71 5.60
CA SER A 147 10.80 -21.28 5.61
C SER A 147 9.62 -20.39 6.03
N GLY A 148 9.01 -20.72 7.16
CA GLY A 148 7.76 -20.15 7.65
C GLY A 148 7.77 -18.63 7.54
N SER A 149 6.71 -18.09 6.94
CA SER A 149 6.42 -16.65 6.91
C SER A 149 7.45 -15.77 6.18
N ARG A 150 7.86 -16.11 4.95
CA ARG A 150 8.48 -15.11 4.05
C ARG A 150 7.52 -14.01 3.60
N TYR A 151 6.21 -14.18 3.78
CA TYR A 151 5.22 -13.11 3.63
C TYR A 151 5.24 -12.17 4.85
N CYS A 152 6.34 -11.41 4.93
CA CYS A 152 6.66 -10.24 5.73
C CYS A 152 6.41 -10.34 7.26
N PRO A 153 7.47 -10.22 8.09
CA PRO A 153 7.25 -9.96 9.51
C PRO A 153 6.47 -8.65 9.68
N TYR A 154 5.30 -8.69 10.31
CA TYR A 154 4.50 -7.47 10.52
C TYR A 154 5.04 -6.71 11.73
N ALA A 155 5.79 -5.64 11.47
CA ALA A 155 6.44 -4.82 12.49
C ALA A 155 5.46 -4.36 13.60
N PRO A 156 5.93 -4.17 14.85
CA PRO A 156 5.16 -3.49 15.88
C PRO A 156 4.69 -2.10 15.42
N THR A 157 3.61 -1.63 16.01
CA THR A 157 3.18 -0.24 15.88
C THR A 157 2.79 0.26 17.25
N SER A 158 3.08 1.53 17.52
CA SER A 158 2.64 2.24 18.72
C SER A 158 1.23 2.84 18.57
N ALA A 159 0.63 2.74 17.38
CA ALA A 159 -0.70 3.30 17.11
C ALA A 159 -1.78 2.63 17.96
N THR A 160 -2.57 3.45 18.66
CA THR A 160 -3.70 2.99 19.48
C THR A 160 -5.05 3.10 18.76
N ARG A 161 -5.11 3.94 17.72
CA ARG A 161 -6.23 4.11 16.79
C ARG A 161 -5.77 3.87 15.37
N ILE A 162 -6.69 3.47 14.50
CA ILE A 162 -6.35 3.19 13.10
C ILE A 162 -5.90 4.45 12.35
N GLN A 163 -6.52 5.60 12.64
CA GLN A 163 -6.14 6.91 12.08
C GLN A 163 -4.72 7.35 12.45
N ASP A 164 -4.18 6.81 13.55
CA ASP A 164 -2.83 7.11 14.01
C ASP A 164 -1.77 6.24 13.32
N LEU A 165 -2.18 5.24 12.52
CA LEU A 165 -1.24 4.43 11.74
C LEU A 165 -0.49 5.31 10.73
N LYS A 166 0.82 5.11 10.69
CA LYS A 166 1.73 5.71 9.73
C LYS A 166 2.52 4.63 9.03
N PHE A 167 2.97 4.94 7.82
CA PHE A 167 3.66 4.00 6.95
C PHE A 167 4.94 4.62 6.43
N PHE A 168 6.02 3.85 6.53
CA PHE A 168 7.31 4.14 5.93
C PHE A 168 7.33 3.56 4.52
N LEU A 169 7.72 4.37 3.53
CA LEU A 169 7.94 3.88 2.17
C LEU A 169 9.29 3.16 2.12
N ILE A 170 9.29 1.88 1.78
CA ILE A 170 10.52 1.08 1.65
C ILE A 170 11.04 1.17 0.23
N SER A 171 10.16 0.95 -0.75
CA SER A 171 10.50 0.98 -2.17
C SER A 171 9.26 1.17 -3.02
N VAL A 172 9.49 1.48 -4.29
CA VAL A 172 8.46 1.46 -5.33
C VAL A 172 8.89 0.54 -6.47
N TYR A 173 7.93 -0.21 -6.99
CA TYR A 173 8.10 -1.11 -8.13
C TYR A 173 7.29 -0.57 -9.29
N ARG A 174 7.90 -0.34 -10.45
CA ARG A 174 7.21 0.04 -11.68
C ARG A 174 7.16 -1.14 -12.64
N PHE A 175 5.96 -1.59 -12.94
CA PHE A 175 5.66 -2.67 -13.89
C PHE A 175 5.25 -2.06 -15.22
N PHE A 176 5.88 -2.48 -16.30
CA PHE A 176 5.52 -2.01 -17.63
C PHE A 176 4.39 -2.87 -18.20
N GLY A 177 3.38 -2.22 -18.78
CA GLY A 177 2.23 -2.91 -19.31
C GLY A 177 2.59 -3.77 -20.52
N THR A 178 1.90 -4.90 -20.66
CA THR A 178 2.03 -5.77 -21.82
C THR A 178 1.46 -5.15 -23.10
N ASP A 179 0.49 -4.23 -22.96
CA ASP A 179 -0.10 -3.43 -24.03
C ASP A 179 0.03 -1.93 -23.68
N ALA A 180 1.14 -1.33 -24.09
CA ALA A 180 1.45 0.08 -23.82
C ALA A 180 0.40 1.06 -24.38
N ALA A 181 -0.35 0.67 -25.43
CA ALA A 181 -1.40 1.54 -25.96
C ALA A 181 -2.56 1.73 -24.95
N ARG A 182 -2.77 0.75 -24.08
CA ARG A 182 -3.84 0.76 -23.07
C ARG A 182 -3.34 1.12 -21.68
N LEU A 183 -2.12 0.73 -21.33
CA LEU A 183 -1.54 0.94 -20.01
C LEU A 183 -0.01 0.91 -20.15
N ASN A 184 0.65 2.05 -19.93
CA ASN A 184 2.10 2.16 -20.06
C ASN A 184 2.80 1.47 -18.88
N HIS A 185 2.40 1.83 -17.66
CA HIS A 185 2.98 1.24 -16.45
C HIS A 185 2.09 1.40 -15.22
N VAL A 186 2.36 0.56 -14.22
CA VAL A 186 1.78 0.62 -12.88
C VAL A 186 2.91 0.69 -11.86
N THR A 187 2.87 1.66 -10.95
CA THR A 187 3.84 1.77 -9.86
C THR A 187 3.18 1.40 -8.53
N VAL A 188 3.67 0.34 -7.89
CA VAL A 188 3.14 -0.18 -6.62
C VAL A 188 4.17 0.04 -5.51
N PRO A 189 3.78 0.67 -4.38
CA PRO A 189 4.70 0.85 -3.27
C PRO A 189 4.81 -0.40 -2.41
N THR A 190 5.96 -0.55 -1.77
CA THR A 190 6.15 -1.42 -0.61
C THR A 190 6.26 -0.54 0.63
N LEU A 191 5.40 -0.81 1.59
CA LEU A 191 5.20 0.03 2.78
C LEU A 191 5.30 -0.83 4.03
N GLN A 192 5.73 -0.21 5.12
CA GLN A 192 5.75 -0.82 6.44
C GLN A 192 5.15 0.12 7.48
N PRO A 193 4.31 -0.39 8.41
CA PRO A 193 3.83 0.40 9.54
C PRO A 193 5.00 0.92 10.37
N CYS A 194 4.95 2.20 10.73
CA CYS A 194 5.99 2.86 11.48
C CYS A 194 5.41 3.79 12.54
N ASN A 195 6.28 4.31 13.41
CA ASN A 195 5.90 5.42 14.28
C ASN A 195 5.85 6.73 13.48
N PRO A 196 5.06 7.73 13.91
CA PRO A 196 4.93 8.99 13.18
C PRO A 196 6.24 9.73 12.90
N GLU A 197 7.21 9.68 13.81
CA GLU A 197 8.53 10.31 13.66
C GLU A 197 9.43 9.64 12.61
N ALA A 198 9.11 8.41 12.21
CA ALA A 198 9.86 7.70 11.17
C ALA A 198 9.40 8.09 9.76
N VAL A 199 8.23 8.72 9.60
CA VAL A 199 7.73 9.14 8.27
C VAL A 199 8.65 10.19 7.68
N MET A 200 9.07 9.97 6.43
CA MET A 200 9.94 10.87 5.70
C MET A 200 9.14 11.60 4.58
N PRO A 201 8.92 12.92 4.70
CA PRO A 201 8.30 13.71 3.63
C PRO A 201 9.18 13.74 2.37
N GLY A 202 8.57 13.77 1.19
CA GLY A 202 9.29 13.92 -0.09
C GLY A 202 9.95 12.64 -0.62
N THR A 203 10.01 11.58 0.20
CA THR A 203 10.68 10.34 -0.20
C THR A 203 10.01 9.69 -1.41
N TRP A 204 8.69 9.81 -1.57
CA TRP A 204 8.01 9.28 -2.75
C TRP A 204 8.51 9.94 -4.05
N GLU A 205 8.58 11.27 -4.08
CA GLU A 205 9.03 12.06 -5.23
C GLU A 205 10.49 11.77 -5.56
N GLU A 206 11.35 11.67 -4.55
CA GLU A 206 12.76 11.29 -4.72
C GLU A 206 12.87 9.88 -5.32
N THR A 207 12.13 8.91 -4.76
CA THR A 207 12.16 7.53 -5.23
C THR A 207 11.62 7.41 -6.66
N LYS A 208 10.58 8.18 -6.99
CA LYS A 208 10.01 8.27 -8.34
C LYS A 208 11.02 8.86 -9.32
N THR A 209 11.73 9.92 -8.94
CA THR A 209 12.80 10.50 -9.75
C THR A 209 13.88 9.46 -10.05
N CYS A 210 14.27 8.66 -9.05
CA CYS A 210 15.18 7.53 -9.26
C CYS A 210 14.61 6.49 -10.22
N LEU A 211 13.33 6.15 -10.15
CA LEU A 211 12.68 5.23 -11.11
C LEU A 211 12.67 5.80 -12.54
N ASP A 212 12.43 7.10 -12.70
CA ASP A 212 12.37 7.76 -14.01
C ASP A 212 13.73 7.79 -14.72
N LEU A 213 14.81 7.78 -13.95
CA LEU A 213 16.17 7.67 -14.48
C LEU A 213 16.57 6.24 -14.85
N GLN A 214 15.80 5.22 -14.44
CA GLN A 214 16.08 3.84 -14.80
C GLN A 214 15.52 3.55 -16.19
N THR A 215 16.41 3.36 -17.16
CA THR A 215 16.07 2.80 -18.47
C THR A 215 15.97 1.29 -18.37
N LEU A 216 14.91 0.69 -18.91
CA LEU A 216 14.85 -0.75 -19.13
C LEU A 216 15.97 -1.17 -20.09
N CYS A 217 16.90 -1.96 -19.59
CA CYS A 217 17.88 -2.63 -20.43
C CYS A 217 17.20 -3.78 -21.20
N PRO A 218 17.61 -4.05 -22.45
CA PRO A 218 17.17 -5.24 -23.17
C PRO A 218 17.41 -6.51 -22.35
N GLY A 219 16.36 -7.30 -22.11
CA GLY A 219 16.43 -8.55 -21.33
C GLY A 219 16.17 -8.41 -19.83
N GLN A 220 15.91 -7.21 -19.31
CA GLN A 220 15.41 -7.06 -17.94
C GLN A 220 13.99 -7.62 -17.80
N GLU A 221 13.66 -8.04 -16.57
CA GLU A 221 12.29 -8.34 -16.19
C GLU A 221 11.42 -7.11 -16.50
N GLY A 222 10.14 -7.31 -16.85
CA GLY A 222 9.20 -6.25 -17.24
C GLY A 222 8.84 -5.25 -16.11
N TRP A 223 9.77 -5.00 -15.19
CA TRP A 223 9.65 -4.07 -14.08
C TRP A 223 11.01 -3.52 -13.63
N VAL A 224 10.97 -2.37 -12.97
CA VAL A 224 12.11 -1.73 -12.31
C VAL A 224 11.76 -1.39 -10.86
N ARG A 225 12.76 -1.21 -10.01
CA ARG A 225 12.59 -0.92 -8.57
C ARG A 225 13.54 0.18 -8.14
N ALA A 226 13.06 1.07 -7.29
CA ALA A 226 13.89 1.99 -6.54
C ALA A 226 13.60 1.87 -5.05
N GLU A 227 14.67 1.79 -4.25
CA GLU A 227 14.60 1.88 -2.80
C GLU A 227 14.35 3.33 -2.41
N ALA A 228 13.51 3.53 -1.41
CA ALA A 228 13.13 4.85 -0.94
C ALA A 228 14.24 5.52 -0.12
N VAL A 229 14.99 4.71 0.63
CA VAL A 229 16.15 5.13 1.42
C VAL A 229 17.19 4.02 1.44
N SER A 230 18.42 4.35 1.86
CA SER A 230 19.41 3.32 2.14
C SER A 230 18.99 2.47 3.35
N TRP A 231 19.56 1.27 3.43
CA TRP A 231 19.29 0.34 4.52
C TRP A 231 19.64 0.91 5.90
N ASP A 232 20.74 1.65 6.00
CA ASP A 232 21.18 2.26 7.26
C ASP A 232 20.19 3.34 7.73
N VAL A 233 19.71 4.19 6.81
CA VAL A 233 18.69 5.20 7.11
C VAL A 233 17.38 4.53 7.52
N TYR A 234 16.97 3.47 6.81
CA TYR A 234 15.79 2.69 7.19
C TYR A 234 15.92 2.14 8.62
N LYS A 235 17.04 1.51 8.98
CA LYS A 235 17.27 0.96 10.32
C LYS A 235 17.28 2.05 11.39
N GLU A 236 17.93 3.17 11.12
CA GLU A 236 17.98 4.32 12.04
C GLU A 236 16.56 4.85 12.30
N LYS A 237 15.76 5.06 11.25
CA LYS A 237 14.40 5.60 11.36
C LYS A 237 13.41 4.63 12.01
N MET A 238 13.52 3.35 11.67
CA MET A 238 12.59 2.33 12.16
C MET A 238 12.98 1.80 13.55
N GLY A 239 14.23 1.93 13.98
CA GLY A 239 14.70 1.46 15.28
C GLY A 239 14.37 -0.01 15.51
N ASN A 240 13.69 -0.33 16.60
CA ASN A 240 13.25 -1.69 16.92
C ASN A 240 12.09 -2.20 16.06
N LEU A 241 11.50 -1.35 15.22
CA LEU A 241 10.49 -1.73 14.23
C LEU A 241 11.13 -2.17 12.92
N ALA A 242 12.44 -1.96 12.72
CA ALA A 242 13.13 -2.39 11.52
C ALA A 242 13.01 -3.92 11.37
N LEU A 243 12.58 -4.35 10.19
CA LEU A 243 12.57 -5.75 9.80
C LEU A 243 13.88 -6.04 9.08
N ASP A 244 14.35 -7.28 9.10
CA ASP A 244 15.47 -7.68 8.25
C ASP A 244 15.04 -7.70 6.77
N PRO A 245 15.98 -7.48 5.82
CA PRO A 245 15.62 -7.52 4.42
C PRO A 245 15.17 -8.94 4.08
N PRO A 246 14.20 -9.13 3.18
CA PRO A 246 13.91 -10.45 2.66
C PRO A 246 15.20 -11.01 2.03
N SER A 247 15.72 -12.09 2.62
CA SER A 247 16.90 -12.84 2.17
C SER A 247 16.67 -13.52 0.82
#